data_AF-A0A086Y0J0-F1
#
_entry.id   AF-A0A086Y0J0-F1
#
_cell.length_a   1.000
_cell.length_b   1.000
_cell.length_c   1.000
_cell.angle_alpha   90.00
_cell.angle_beta   90.00
_cell.angle_gamma   90.00
#
_symmetry.space_group_name_H-M   'P 1'
#
loop_
_entity.id
_entity.type
_entity.pdbx_description
1 polymer ?
#
loop_
_entity_poly.entity_id
_entity_poly.type
_entity_poly.pdbx_seq_one_letter_code
_entity_poly.pdbx_strand_id
1 'polypeptide(L)'
;MTDIIEISNAMLERRIAQARQEGMPKWQPIATAPRDGTWVVVWFGFSTDDARPIVVRWSPGRCDLYPWLGDDGRYAHRCTMAWMPIPAPPSQDSKEGA
;
A
#
# COMPACT_ATOMS: atom_id res chain seq x y z
N MET A 1 23.48 -3.75 16.22
CA MET A 1 23.39 -3.53 14.77
C MET A 1 21.96 -3.89 14.42
N THR A 2 21.05 -2.91 14.44
CA THR A 2 19.62 -3.17 14.30
C THR A 2 19.35 -3.51 12.85
N ASP A 3 18.82 -4.70 12.62
CA ASP A 3 18.57 -5.20 11.28
C ASP A 3 17.57 -4.27 10.58
N ILE A 4 17.88 -3.84 9.36
CA ILE A 4 17.04 -2.87 8.60
C ILE A 4 15.60 -3.39 8.47
N ILE A 5 15.45 -4.72 8.44
CA ILE A 5 14.17 -5.42 8.41
C ILE A 5 13.34 -5.21 9.69
N GLU A 6 13.95 -5.17 10.87
CA GLU A 6 13.24 -4.93 12.14
C GLU A 6 12.74 -3.48 12.25
N ILE A 7 13.55 -2.52 11.76
CA ILE A 7 13.17 -1.09 11.72
C ILE A 7 11.96 -0.89 10.79
N SER A 8 11.95 -1.57 9.64
CA SER A 8 10.82 -1.55 8.70
C SER A 8 9.53 -2.12 9.31
N ASN A 9 9.62 -3.22 10.08
CA ASN A 9 8.44 -3.83 10.72
C ASN A 9 7.87 -2.98 11.85
N ALA A 10 8.71 -2.40 12.72
CA ALA A 10 8.24 -1.55 13.82
C ALA A 10 7.57 -0.26 13.30
N MET A 11 8.07 0.32 12.21
CA MET A 11 7.43 1.49 11.59
C MET A 11 6.14 1.13 10.86
N LEU A 12 6.06 -0.03 10.20
CA LEU A 12 4.82 -0.52 9.60
C LEU A 12 3.72 -0.66 10.65
N GLU A 13 4.03 -1.28 11.79
CA GLU A 13 3.07 -1.42 12.90
C GLU A 13 2.65 -0.06 13.46
N ARG A 14 3.57 0.90 13.59
CA ARG A 14 3.23 2.28 13.99
C ARG A 14 2.33 2.98 12.98
N ARG A 15 2.59 2.80 11.68
CA ARG A 15 1.78 3.37 10.60
C ARG A 15 0.38 2.77 10.56
N ILE A 16 0.27 1.44 10.73
CA ILE A 16 -1.01 0.72 10.84
C ILE A 16 -1.76 1.18 12.08
N ALA A 17 -1.08 1.36 13.22
CA ALA A 17 -1.69 1.87 14.45
C ALA A 17 -2.16 3.33 14.30
N GLN A 18 -1.38 4.19 13.66
CA GLN A 18 -1.73 5.58 13.40
C GLN A 18 -2.90 5.69 12.41
N ALA A 19 -2.89 4.92 11.33
CA ALA A 19 -4.01 4.85 10.37
C ALA A 19 -5.31 4.35 11.02
N ARG A 20 -5.23 3.47 12.05
CA ARG A 20 -6.39 3.09 12.86
C ARG A 20 -6.95 4.25 13.69
N GLN A 21 -6.10 5.20 14.11
CA GLN A 21 -6.54 6.38 14.88
C GLN A 21 -7.09 7.51 13.99
N GLU A 22 -6.59 7.66 12.77
CA GLU A 22 -6.92 8.81 11.89
C GLU A 22 -8.14 8.59 10.97
N GLY A 23 -8.81 7.44 11.02
CA GLY A 23 -10.01 7.17 10.22
C GLY A 23 -9.77 7.06 8.70
N MET A 24 -8.50 6.99 8.28
CA MET A 24 -8.13 6.69 6.88
C MET A 24 -8.56 5.28 6.48
N PRO A 25 -8.82 4.99 5.18
CA PRO A 25 -9.21 3.65 4.77
C PRO A 25 -8.13 2.66 5.21
N LYS A 26 -8.55 1.74 6.07
CA LYS A 26 -7.68 0.96 6.96
C LYS A 26 -6.62 0.22 6.14
N TRP A 27 -5.36 0.62 6.26
CA TRP A 27 -4.24 -0.16 5.75
C TRP A 27 -4.29 -1.58 6.34
N GLN A 28 -4.19 -2.57 5.47
CA GLN A 28 -4.27 -4.00 5.77
C GLN A 28 -2.96 -4.69 5.41
N PRO A 29 -2.61 -5.81 6.07
CA PRO A 29 -1.43 -6.58 5.71
C PRO A 29 -1.47 -6.99 4.23
N ILE A 30 -0.35 -6.84 3.50
CA ILE A 30 -0.29 -7.19 2.07
C ILE A 30 -0.76 -8.63 1.76
N ALA A 31 -0.60 -9.54 2.73
CA ALA A 31 -1.03 -10.93 2.60
C ALA A 31 -2.54 -11.08 2.38
N THR A 32 -3.35 -10.12 2.83
CA THR A 32 -4.81 -10.10 2.66
C THR A 32 -5.28 -9.34 1.43
N ALA A 33 -4.35 -8.81 0.63
CA ALA A 33 -4.68 -8.07 -0.57
C ALA A 33 -5.41 -8.94 -1.61
N PRO A 34 -6.39 -8.39 -2.33
CA PRO A 34 -7.11 -9.12 -3.38
C PRO A 34 -6.15 -9.58 -4.47
N ARG A 35 -6.24 -10.85 -4.83
CA ARG A 35 -5.41 -11.52 -5.87
C ARG A 35 -6.20 -11.82 -7.15
N ASP A 36 -7.31 -11.12 -7.33
CA ASP A 36 -8.24 -11.27 -8.45
C ASP A 36 -8.00 -10.24 -9.57
N GLY A 37 -6.95 -9.41 -9.44
CA GLY A 37 -6.65 -8.33 -10.39
C GLY A 37 -7.30 -6.99 -10.06
N THR A 38 -7.97 -6.87 -8.91
CA THR A 38 -8.44 -5.59 -8.37
C THR A 38 -7.28 -4.62 -8.16
N TRP A 39 -7.49 -3.35 -8.52
CA TRP A 39 -6.56 -2.28 -8.26
C TRP A 39 -6.64 -1.83 -6.79
N VAL A 40 -5.49 -1.74 -6.14
CA VAL A 40 -5.31 -1.36 -4.75
C VAL A 40 -4.16 -0.37 -4.62
N VAL A 41 -4.15 0.39 -3.52
CA VAL A 41 -2.97 1.16 -3.15
C VAL A 41 -2.12 0.28 -2.25
N VAL A 42 -0.82 0.16 -2.53
CA VAL A 42 0.14 -0.52 -1.66
C VAL A 42 1.19 0.45 -1.16
N TRP A 43 1.68 0.20 0.05
CA TRP A 43 2.84 0.88 0.59
C TRP A 43 4.10 0.15 0.11
N PHE A 44 4.84 0.75 -0.82
CA PHE A 44 6.02 0.16 -1.45
C PHE A 44 7.29 0.90 -1.07
N GLY A 45 8.32 0.19 -0.60
CA GLY A 45 9.64 0.73 -0.29
C GLY A 45 10.63 -0.35 0.14
N PHE A 46 11.91 -0.13 -0.12
CA PHE A 46 13.01 -0.98 0.38
C PHE A 46 13.59 -0.44 1.69
N SER A 47 13.51 0.87 1.91
CA SER A 47 13.85 1.56 3.15
C SER A 47 12.79 2.60 3.50
N THR A 48 12.99 3.34 4.58
CA THR A 48 12.02 4.35 5.05
C THR A 48 11.97 5.57 4.15
N ASP A 49 13.08 5.89 3.49
CA ASP A 49 13.25 7.15 2.77
C ASP A 49 12.66 7.10 1.36
N ASP A 50 12.49 5.89 0.81
CA ASP A 50 11.90 5.63 -0.50
C ASP A 50 10.48 5.06 -0.42
N ALA A 51 9.93 4.88 0.79
CA ALA A 51 8.62 4.27 0.97
C ALA A 51 7.49 5.22 0.55
N ARG A 52 6.71 4.82 -0.46
CA ARG A 52 5.62 5.62 -1.04
C ARG A 52 4.38 4.79 -1.37
N PRO A 53 3.17 5.37 -1.31
CA PRO A 53 1.98 4.72 -1.81
C PRO A 53 2.01 4.64 -3.34
N ILE A 54 1.68 3.48 -3.88
CA ILE A 54 1.58 3.24 -5.32
C ILE A 54 0.30 2.48 -5.63
N VAL A 55 -0.28 2.70 -6.82
CA VAL A 55 -1.48 1.98 -7.27
C VAL A 55 -1.04 0.78 -8.10
N VAL A 56 -1.46 -0.41 -7.68
CA VAL A 56 -1.09 -1.68 -8.32
C VAL A 56 -2.27 -2.63 -8.37
N ARG A 57 -2.19 -3.65 -9.22
CA ARG A 57 -3.09 -4.81 -9.20
C ARG A 57 -2.30 -6.11 -9.17
N TRP A 58 -2.92 -7.15 -8.65
CA TRP A 58 -2.35 -8.50 -8.72
C TRP A 58 -2.33 -8.99 -10.18
N SER A 59 -1.18 -9.42 -10.66
CA SER A 59 -0.95 -9.92 -12.02
C SER A 59 0.17 -10.96 -12.01
N PRO A 60 -0.14 -12.21 -11.62
CA PRO A 60 0.83 -13.29 -11.55
C PRO A 60 1.15 -13.71 -12.99
N GLY A 61 2.14 -13.04 -13.59
CA GLY A 61 2.76 -13.45 -14.84
C GLY A 61 3.88 -14.47 -14.59
N ARG A 62 4.85 -14.56 -15.51
CA ARG A 62 6.00 -15.50 -15.42
C ARG A 62 7.00 -15.29 -14.27
N CYS A 63 6.79 -14.30 -13.39
CA CYS A 63 7.73 -13.95 -12.32
C CYS A 63 7.02 -13.80 -10.98
N ASP A 64 7.09 -14.84 -10.14
CA ASP A 64 6.53 -14.84 -8.77
C ASP A 64 7.14 -13.79 -7.85
N LEU A 65 8.35 -13.32 -8.18
CA LEU A 65 9.04 -12.27 -7.44
C LEU A 65 8.38 -10.89 -7.57
N TYR A 66 7.66 -10.64 -8.67
CA TYR A 66 7.05 -9.34 -8.99
C TYR A 66 5.57 -9.48 -9.42
N PRO A 67 4.69 -9.93 -8.51
CA PRO A 67 3.31 -10.25 -8.84
C PRO A 67 2.39 -9.01 -8.87
N TRP A 68 2.88 -7.84 -8.42
CA TRP A 68 2.13 -6.59 -8.44
C TRP A 68 2.47 -5.78 -9.68
N LEU A 69 1.46 -5.33 -10.42
CA LEU A 69 1.62 -4.52 -11.64
C LEU A 69 0.99 -3.14 -11.42
N GLY A 70 1.78 -2.08 -11.54
CA GLY A 70 1.33 -0.70 -11.63
C GLY A 70 1.57 -0.12 -13.03
N ASP A 71 1.21 1.15 -13.21
CA ASP A 71 1.34 1.84 -14.50
C ASP A 71 2.80 2.06 -14.92
N ASP A 72 3.71 2.17 -13.95
CA ASP A 72 5.14 2.41 -14.15
C ASP A 72 5.99 1.13 -14.06
N GLY A 73 5.38 -0.04 -13.84
CA GLY A 73 6.10 -1.32 -13.90
C GLY A 73 5.61 -2.38 -12.92
N ARG A 74 6.48 -3.35 -12.64
CA ARG A 74 6.20 -4.47 -11.73
C ARG A 74 6.89 -4.29 -10.39
N TYR A 75 6.19 -4.69 -9.33
CA TYR A 75 6.57 -4.46 -7.95
C TYR A 75 6.75 -5.77 -7.19
N ALA A 76 7.84 -5.83 -6.42
CA ALA A 76 8.21 -7.02 -5.68
C ALA A 76 7.29 -7.23 -4.48
N HIS A 77 6.78 -8.46 -4.29
CA HIS A 77 5.91 -8.78 -3.16
C HIS A 77 6.58 -8.51 -1.80
N ARG A 78 7.90 -8.74 -1.70
CA ARG A 78 8.69 -8.52 -0.47
C ARG A 78 8.84 -7.06 -0.07
N CYS A 79 8.55 -6.12 -0.98
CA CYS A 79 8.70 -4.68 -0.78
C CYS A 79 7.35 -3.98 -0.67
N THR A 80 6.25 -4.73 -0.81
CA THR A 80 4.89 -4.26 -0.56
C THR A 80 4.48 -4.71 0.84
N MET A 81 4.30 -3.79 1.77
CA MET A 81 4.12 -4.15 3.19
C MET A 81 2.65 -4.15 3.62
N ALA A 82 1.88 -3.18 3.10
CA ALA A 82 0.47 -3.02 3.38
C ALA A 82 -0.28 -2.59 2.12
N TRP A 83 -1.60 -2.78 2.14
CA TRP A 83 -2.51 -2.35 1.08
C TRP A 83 -3.76 -1.68 1.64
N MET A 84 -4.46 -0.92 0.81
CA MET A 84 -5.78 -0.39 1.08
C MET A 84 -6.58 -0.34 -0.24
N PRO A 85 -7.92 -0.38 -0.19
CA PRO A 85 -8.73 -0.06 -1.36
C PRO A 85 -8.42 1.36 -1.83
N ILE A 86 -8.58 1.61 -3.13
CA ILE A 86 -8.48 2.97 -3.67
C ILE A 86 -9.55 3.82 -2.97
N PRO A 87 -9.18 4.93 -2.31
CA PRO A 87 -10.14 5.78 -1.64
C PRO A 87 -11.12 6.36 -2.66
N ALA A 88 -12.38 6.48 -2.26
CA ALA A 88 -13.34 7.24 -3.06
C ALA A 88 -12.78 8.65 -3.29
N PRO A 89 -13.01 9.26 -4.47
CA PRO A 89 -12.68 10.66 -4.66
C PRO A 89 -13.30 11.49 -3.53
N PRO A 90 -12.63 12.54 -3.05
CA PRO A 90 -13.20 13.40 -2.03
C PRO A 90 -14.56 13.89 -2.54
N SER A 91 -15.64 13.56 -1.82
CA SER A 91 -16.98 14.01 -2.18
C SER A 91 -16.93 15.52 -2.36
N GLN A 92 -17.29 16.01 -3.54
CA GLN A 92 -17.45 17.44 -3.78
C GLN A 92 -18.71 17.95 -3.07
N ASP A 93 -18.80 17.76 -1.76
CA ASP A 93 -19.84 18.35 -0.91
C ASP A 93 -19.33 19.69 -0.38
N SER A 94 -19.08 20.59 -1.32
CA SER A 94 -18.84 22.02 -1.10
C SER A 94 -19.02 22.75 -2.43
N LYS A 95 -20.21 22.65 -3.01
CA LYS A 95 -20.70 23.66 -3.93
C LYS A 95 -21.53 24.67 -3.15
N GLU A 96 -21.07 25.92 -3.22
CA GLU A 96 -21.89 27.14 -3.28
C GLU A 96 -22.85 27.38 -2.10
N GLY A 97 -22.30 28.00 -1.05
CA GLY A 97 -23.07 28.88 -0.15
C GLY A 97 -23.14 30.27 -0.78
N ALA A 98 -24.38 30.74 -0.95
CA ALA A 98 -24.82 32.01 -1.53
C ALA A 98 -24.28 33.28 -0.87
#